data_AF-A0A3D3L6T9-F1
#
_entry.id   AF-A0A3D3L6T9-F1
#
_cell.length_a   1.000
_cell.length_b   1.000
_cell.length_c   1.000
_cell.angle_alpha   90.00
_cell.angle_beta   90.00
_cell.angle_gamma   90.00
#
_symmetry.space_group_name_H-M   'P 1'
#
loop_
_entity.id
_entity.type
_entity.pdbx_description
1 polymer ?
#
loop_
_entity_poly.entity_id
_entity_poly.type
_entity_poly.pdbx_seq_one_letter_code
_entity_poly.pdbx_strand_id
1 'polypeptide(L)'
;MSLPEDHPLRKDLPSLGHETALWLQAMRLLRLRLLKRRLDAPLTAFLERWMPRETASETLPEVFELVLEDHLLTSGSAPALADPRWQALLRLPALRAFWVAELRASHHAHLLKMTPHVWLMDETPLPPGSVIAGLGIPDWSHLPRLAGTGRRFRECGMENKNRALIEIQPGQTGRVLARYERQGERIVFAGADAG
;
A
#
# COMPACT_ATOMS: atom_id res chain seq x y z
N MET A 1 19.25 15.71 -6.90
CA MET A 1 19.94 16.60 -5.93
C MET A 1 19.89 15.85 -4.60
N SER A 2 20.99 15.74 -3.84
CA SER A 2 20.94 14.93 -2.61
C SER A 2 19.86 15.43 -1.65
N LEU A 3 19.15 14.51 -1.00
CA LEU A 3 18.05 14.85 -0.10
C LEU A 3 18.55 15.74 1.06
N PRO A 4 17.89 16.89 1.36
CA PRO A 4 18.26 17.75 2.49
C PRO A 4 18.31 17.01 3.84
N GLU A 5 19.12 17.49 4.78
CA GLU A 5 19.27 16.86 6.11
C GLU A 5 18.04 16.97 7.00
N ASP A 6 17.31 18.08 6.88
CA ASP A 6 16.09 18.40 7.61
C ASP A 6 14.83 17.80 6.97
N HIS A 7 14.97 17.07 5.86
CA HIS A 7 13.83 16.51 5.14
C HIS A 7 13.07 15.49 6.00
N PRO A 8 11.73 15.60 6.14
CA PRO A 8 10.94 14.83 7.12
C PRO A 8 11.02 13.31 6.94
N LEU A 9 11.21 12.84 5.70
CA LEU A 9 11.32 11.40 5.39
C LEU A 9 12.70 10.80 5.71
N ARG A 10 13.74 11.60 5.95
CA ARG A 10 15.12 11.09 6.04
C ARG A 10 15.28 10.03 7.14
N LYS A 11 14.53 10.13 8.23
CA LYS A 11 14.51 9.16 9.33
C LYS A 11 13.76 7.86 9.01
N ASP A 12 12.83 7.92 8.06
CA ASP A 12 11.94 6.83 7.69
C ASP A 12 12.57 5.97 6.56
N LEU A 13 13.40 6.56 5.69
CA LEU A 13 14.01 5.86 4.55
C LEU A 13 14.88 4.65 4.92
N PRO A 14 15.73 4.67 5.99
CA PRO A 14 16.63 3.56 6.24
C PRO A 14 15.94 2.20 6.47
N SER A 15 14.77 2.18 7.14
CA SER A 15 14.03 0.94 7.38
C SER A 15 13.15 0.53 6.21
N LEU A 16 12.74 1.48 5.35
CA LEU A 16 11.75 1.26 4.30
C LEU A 16 12.18 0.19 3.29
N GLY A 17 13.46 0.11 2.94
CA GLY A 17 13.98 -0.95 2.06
C GLY A 17 13.74 -2.36 2.62
N HIS A 18 14.00 -2.57 3.91
CA HIS A 18 13.73 -3.85 4.56
C HIS A 18 12.23 -4.14 4.66
N GLU A 19 11.45 -3.13 5.02
CA GLU A 19 10.00 -3.27 5.20
C GLU A 19 9.27 -3.57 3.88
N THR A 20 9.69 -2.97 2.77
CA THR A 20 9.16 -3.30 1.44
C THR A 20 9.47 -4.73 1.03
N ALA A 21 10.66 -5.24 1.34
CA ALA A 21 11.00 -6.64 1.10
C ALA A 21 10.12 -7.59 1.92
N LEU A 22 9.93 -7.31 3.21
CA LEU A 22 9.01 -8.07 4.07
C LEU A 22 7.57 -8.00 3.53
N TRP A 23 7.14 -6.83 3.05
CA TRP A 23 5.81 -6.64 2.50
C TRP A 23 5.59 -7.49 1.25
N LEU A 24 6.52 -7.48 0.29
CA LEU A 24 6.46 -8.33 -0.90
C LEU A 24 6.40 -9.82 -0.54
N GLN A 25 7.20 -10.26 0.44
CA GLN A 25 7.14 -11.63 0.93
C GLN A 25 5.79 -11.95 1.57
N ALA A 26 5.24 -11.05 2.39
CA ALA A 26 3.93 -11.22 3.01
C ALA A 26 2.79 -11.25 1.98
N MET A 27 2.84 -10.42 0.94
CA MET A 27 1.89 -10.47 -0.19
C MET A 27 1.88 -11.87 -0.83
N ARG A 28 3.06 -12.43 -1.10
CA ARG A 28 3.22 -13.78 -1.64
C ARG A 28 2.63 -14.84 -0.71
N LEU A 29 2.90 -14.74 0.60
CA LEU A 29 2.34 -15.67 1.59
C LEU A 29 0.82 -15.58 1.68
N LEU A 30 0.24 -14.38 1.62
CA LEU A 30 -1.21 -14.20 1.60
C LEU A 30 -1.83 -14.87 0.38
N ARG A 31 -1.21 -14.67 -0.79
CA ARG A 31 -1.64 -15.31 -2.04
C ARG A 31 -1.59 -16.82 -1.95
N LEU A 32 -0.54 -17.40 -1.37
CA LEU A 32 -0.44 -18.84 -1.14
C LEU A 32 -1.52 -19.35 -0.18
N ARG A 33 -1.86 -18.59 0.87
CA ARG A 33 -2.96 -18.94 1.78
C ARG A 33 -4.31 -18.92 1.06
N LEU A 34 -4.54 -17.95 0.17
CA LEU A 34 -5.75 -17.89 -0.65
C LEU A 34 -5.87 -19.10 -1.57
N LEU A 35 -4.81 -19.41 -2.32
CA LEU A 35 -4.78 -20.56 -3.24
C LEU A 35 -5.02 -21.89 -2.51
N LYS A 36 -4.52 -22.02 -1.28
CA LYS A 36 -4.72 -23.20 -0.43
C LYS A 36 -6.03 -23.17 0.36
N ARG A 37 -6.91 -22.18 0.12
CA ARG A 37 -8.20 -21.98 0.83
C ARG A 37 -8.05 -22.02 2.36
N ARG A 38 -6.99 -21.40 2.89
CA ARG A 38 -6.67 -21.35 4.34
C ARG A 38 -7.25 -20.13 5.06
N LEU A 39 -8.22 -19.46 4.44
CA LEU A 39 -8.90 -18.28 4.96
C LEU A 39 -10.39 -18.60 5.08
N ASP A 40 -11.13 -17.84 5.90
CA ASP A 40 -12.58 -17.99 5.95
C ASP A 40 -13.24 -17.70 4.59
N ALA A 41 -14.46 -18.22 4.39
CA ALA A 41 -15.13 -18.14 3.09
C ALA A 41 -15.43 -16.69 2.64
N PRO A 42 -15.96 -15.80 3.50
CA PRO A 42 -16.17 -14.39 3.12
C PRO A 42 -14.87 -13.68 2.70
N LEU A 43 -13.80 -13.80 3.48
CA LEU A 43 -12.51 -13.18 3.17
C LEU A 43 -11.90 -13.78 1.91
N THR A 44 -12.05 -15.09 1.71
CA THR A 44 -11.61 -15.77 0.49
C THR A 44 -12.29 -15.19 -0.75
N ALA A 45 -13.62 -15.08 -0.75
CA ALA A 45 -14.38 -14.53 -1.88
C ALA A 45 -14.00 -13.06 -2.15
N PHE A 46 -13.82 -12.27 -1.08
CA PHE A 46 -13.35 -10.89 -1.19
C PHE A 46 -11.97 -10.80 -1.86
N LEU A 47 -11.00 -11.61 -1.40
CA LEU A 47 -9.65 -11.60 -1.96
C LEU A 47 -9.60 -12.13 -3.39
N GLU A 48 -10.43 -13.10 -3.76
CA GLU A 48 -10.52 -13.57 -5.15
C GLU A 48 -11.00 -12.48 -6.11
N ARG A 49 -11.82 -11.54 -5.62
CA ARG A 49 -12.29 -10.38 -6.38
C ARG A 49 -11.23 -9.28 -6.46
N TRP A 50 -10.55 -9.01 -5.35
CA TRP A 50 -9.77 -7.77 -5.17
C TRP A 50 -8.26 -7.93 -5.16
N MET A 51 -7.73 -9.12 -4.92
CA MET A 51 -6.28 -9.31 -4.90
C MET A 51 -5.74 -9.34 -6.34
N PRO A 52 -4.61 -8.67 -6.63
CA PRO A 52 -4.00 -8.68 -7.96
C PRO A 52 -3.69 -10.11 -8.43
N ARG A 53 -4.04 -10.42 -9.68
CA ARG A 53 -3.77 -11.73 -10.31
C ARG A 53 -2.32 -11.85 -10.77
N GLU A 54 -1.71 -10.76 -11.21
CA GLU A 54 -0.31 -10.72 -11.61
C GLU A 54 0.51 -9.95 -10.57
N THR A 55 1.55 -10.59 -10.06
CA THR A 55 2.59 -9.93 -9.26
C THR A 55 3.86 -9.96 -10.08
N ALA A 56 4.14 -8.89 -10.82
CA ALA A 56 5.45 -8.73 -11.45
C ALA A 56 6.52 -8.67 -10.36
N SER A 57 7.57 -9.48 -10.51
CA SER A 57 8.70 -9.72 -9.60
C SER A 57 8.39 -9.64 -8.10
N GLU A 58 8.21 -10.80 -7.47
CA GLU A 58 7.97 -10.93 -6.02
C GLU A 58 9.23 -10.73 -5.16
N THR A 59 10.36 -10.42 -5.79
CA THR A 59 11.66 -10.27 -5.13
C THR A 59 12.36 -9.03 -5.64
N LEU A 60 12.97 -8.29 -4.71
CA LEU A 60 13.82 -7.15 -5.04
C LEU A 60 15.21 -7.64 -5.50
N PRO A 61 15.78 -7.01 -6.55
CA PRO A 61 17.14 -7.29 -7.01
C PRO A 61 18.20 -6.83 -6.00
N GLU A 62 19.48 -7.10 -6.29
CA GLU A 62 20.60 -6.69 -5.44
C GLU A 62 20.68 -5.17 -5.26
N VAL A 63 20.37 -4.41 -6.31
CA VAL A 63 20.28 -2.94 -6.23
C VAL A 63 18.92 -2.53 -6.72
N PHE A 64 18.17 -1.79 -5.90
CA PHE A 64 16.85 -1.33 -6.24
C PHE A 64 16.58 0.07 -5.71
N GLU A 65 15.54 0.68 -6.28
CA GLU A 65 15.13 2.03 -5.95
C GLU A 65 13.66 2.04 -5.56
N LEU A 66 13.34 2.84 -4.54
CA LEU A 66 12.00 3.17 -4.14
C LEU A 66 11.76 4.64 -4.46
N VAL A 67 10.65 4.91 -5.14
CA VAL A 67 10.19 6.27 -5.40
C VAL A 67 9.02 6.54 -4.46
N LEU A 68 9.12 7.66 -3.74
CA LEU A 68 8.09 8.17 -2.87
C LEU A 68 7.62 9.52 -3.41
N GLU A 69 6.35 9.59 -3.80
CA GLU A 69 5.73 10.79 -4.34
C GLU A 69 4.30 10.87 -3.82
N ASP A 70 3.93 11.92 -3.09
CA ASP A 70 2.61 12.06 -2.47
C ASP A 70 2.17 10.82 -1.65
N HIS A 71 3.11 10.26 -0.87
CA HIS A 71 2.96 8.98 -0.13
C HIS A 71 2.72 7.74 -1.01
N LEU A 72 2.76 7.86 -2.34
CA LEU A 72 2.77 6.72 -3.23
C LEU A 72 4.15 6.10 -3.24
N LEU A 73 4.23 4.89 -2.70
CA LEU A 73 5.43 4.06 -2.70
C LEU A 73 5.47 3.19 -3.94
N THR A 74 6.44 3.42 -4.83
CA THR A 74 6.58 2.65 -6.06
C THR A 74 8.01 2.15 -6.25
N SER A 75 8.18 1.11 -7.07
CA SER A 75 9.48 0.63 -7.49
C SER A 75 9.39 0.03 -8.89
N GLY A 76 10.35 0.35 -9.75
CA GLY A 76 10.42 -0.23 -11.10
C GLY A 76 10.68 -1.74 -11.08
N SER A 77 11.36 -2.25 -10.05
CA SER A 77 11.66 -3.67 -9.89
C SER A 77 10.61 -4.44 -9.09
N ALA A 78 9.64 -3.75 -8.47
CA ALA A 78 8.54 -4.35 -7.73
C ALA A 78 7.21 -3.59 -7.98
N PRO A 79 6.58 -3.78 -9.15
CA PRO A 79 5.34 -3.09 -9.52
C PRO A 79 4.18 -3.31 -8.54
N ALA A 80 4.18 -4.43 -7.81
CA ALA A 80 3.17 -4.73 -6.80
C ALA A 80 3.06 -3.66 -5.70
N LEU A 81 4.14 -2.94 -5.39
CA LEU A 81 4.13 -1.85 -4.40
C LEU A 81 3.25 -0.67 -4.86
N ALA A 82 3.22 -0.41 -6.17
CA ALA A 82 2.45 0.67 -6.77
C ALA A 82 0.95 0.31 -6.95
N ASP A 83 0.58 -0.97 -6.81
CA ASP A 83 -0.80 -1.40 -7.01
C ASP A 83 -1.69 -0.91 -5.86
N PRO A 84 -2.72 -0.09 -6.13
CA PRO A 84 -3.64 0.41 -5.11
C PRO A 84 -4.35 -0.72 -4.34
N ARG A 85 -4.54 -1.91 -4.96
CA ARG A 85 -5.12 -3.08 -4.30
C ARG A 85 -4.29 -3.50 -3.10
N TRP A 86 -2.97 -3.63 -3.26
CA TRP A 86 -2.11 -4.06 -2.17
C TRP A 86 -2.06 -3.04 -1.04
N GLN A 87 -2.08 -1.74 -1.37
CA GLN A 87 -2.13 -0.66 -0.39
C GLN A 87 -3.44 -0.66 0.39
N ALA A 88 -4.58 -0.92 -0.27
CA ALA A 88 -5.87 -1.06 0.42
C ALA A 88 -5.91 -2.33 1.29
N LEU A 89 -5.40 -3.46 0.79
CA LEU A 89 -5.35 -4.73 1.53
C LEU A 89 -4.44 -4.63 2.77
N LEU A 90 -3.36 -3.85 2.72
CA LEU A 90 -2.50 -3.56 3.87
C LEU A 90 -3.28 -2.91 5.04
N ARG A 91 -4.34 -2.15 4.72
CA ARG A 91 -5.22 -1.45 5.67
C ARG A 91 -6.45 -2.27 6.08
N LEU A 92 -6.72 -3.39 5.42
CA LEU A 92 -7.94 -4.16 5.65
C LEU A 92 -7.94 -4.76 7.07
N PRO A 93 -8.92 -4.43 7.94
CA PRO A 93 -8.94 -4.90 9.33
C PRO A 93 -8.90 -6.43 9.46
N ALA A 94 -9.58 -7.14 8.56
CA ALA A 94 -9.60 -8.60 8.52
C ALA A 94 -8.20 -9.22 8.30
N LEU A 95 -7.26 -8.48 7.69
CA LEU A 95 -5.89 -8.93 7.46
C LEU A 95 -4.89 -8.38 8.50
N ARG A 96 -5.33 -7.56 9.46
CA ARG A 96 -4.42 -6.93 10.43
C ARG A 96 -3.59 -7.96 11.19
N ALA A 97 -4.21 -9.03 11.67
CA ALA A 97 -3.49 -10.09 12.39
C ALA A 97 -2.44 -10.78 11.50
N PHE A 98 -2.77 -10.99 10.23
CA PHE A 98 -1.83 -11.53 9.24
C PHE A 98 -0.65 -10.57 9.01
N TRP A 99 -0.91 -9.29 8.74
CA TRP A 99 0.15 -8.31 8.50
C TRP A 99 1.06 -8.13 9.70
N VAL A 100 0.51 -8.05 10.92
CA VAL A 100 1.30 -7.92 12.14
C VAL A 100 2.17 -9.15 12.38
N ALA A 101 1.69 -10.35 12.06
CA ALA A 101 2.47 -11.58 12.20
C ALA A 101 3.63 -11.66 11.20
N GLU A 102 3.40 -11.31 9.93
CA GLU A 102 4.42 -11.42 8.88
C GLU A 102 5.38 -10.21 8.86
N LEU A 103 4.92 -9.01 9.20
CA LEU A 103 5.71 -7.78 9.13
C LEU A 103 6.28 -7.35 10.48
N ARG A 104 5.71 -7.78 11.61
CA ARG A 104 5.79 -7.11 12.93
C ARG A 104 4.96 -5.83 12.99
N ALA A 105 4.45 -5.52 14.18
CA ALA A 105 3.55 -4.38 14.40
C ALA A 105 4.19 -3.03 14.05
N SER A 106 5.47 -2.83 14.35
CA SER A 106 6.19 -1.58 14.07
C SER A 106 6.33 -1.31 12.57
N HIS A 107 6.73 -2.32 11.80
CA HIS A 107 6.89 -2.20 10.35
C HIS A 107 5.54 -2.07 9.64
N HIS A 108 4.50 -2.78 10.11
CA HIS A 108 3.14 -2.58 9.59
C HIS A 108 2.69 -1.12 9.81
N ALA A 109 2.82 -0.58 11.02
CA ALA A 109 2.46 0.79 11.32
C ALA A 109 3.27 1.81 10.49
N HIS A 110 4.56 1.55 10.26
CA HIS A 110 5.40 2.41 9.45
C HIS A 110 5.01 2.36 7.97
N LEU A 111 4.80 1.19 7.38
CA LEU A 111 4.28 1.06 6.01
C LEU A 111 2.92 1.75 5.84
N LEU A 112 2.03 1.69 6.85
CA LEU A 112 0.76 2.41 6.85
C LEU A 112 0.93 3.95 6.84
N LYS A 113 2.04 4.48 7.37
CA LYS A 113 2.38 5.91 7.31
C LYS A 113 2.99 6.28 5.94
N MET A 114 3.73 5.34 5.34
CA MET A 114 4.50 5.56 4.12
C MET A 114 3.71 5.29 2.82
N THR A 115 2.51 4.70 2.93
CA THR A 115 1.60 4.44 1.81
C THR A 115 0.37 5.35 1.89
N PRO A 116 -0.32 5.64 0.78
CA PRO A 116 -1.48 6.51 0.82
C PRO A 116 -2.69 5.76 1.40
N HIS A 117 -3.76 6.50 1.69
CA HIS A 117 -5.04 5.90 2.03
C HIS A 117 -5.75 5.48 0.74
N VAL A 118 -6.07 4.19 0.65
CA VAL A 118 -6.71 3.60 -0.52
C VAL A 118 -7.91 2.77 -0.07
N TRP A 119 -9.02 2.91 -0.78
CA TRP A 119 -10.22 2.10 -0.60
C TRP A 119 -10.54 1.32 -1.87
N LEU A 120 -10.95 0.07 -1.70
CA LEU A 120 -11.53 -0.74 -2.77
C LEU A 120 -13.00 -0.36 -2.89
N MET A 121 -13.42 0.09 -4.07
CA MET A 121 -14.79 0.52 -4.30
C MET A 121 -15.72 -0.67 -4.50
N ASP A 122 -15.90 -1.46 -3.44
CA ASP A 122 -16.79 -2.62 -3.41
C ASP A 122 -18.26 -2.18 -3.28
N GLU A 123 -19.08 -2.62 -4.23
CA GLU A 123 -20.51 -2.28 -4.32
C GLU A 123 -21.39 -3.14 -3.38
N THR A 124 -20.80 -4.03 -2.59
CA THR A 124 -21.52 -4.81 -1.57
C THR A 124 -22.18 -3.86 -0.58
N PRO A 125 -23.51 -3.92 -0.41
CA PRO A 125 -24.23 -3.00 0.46
C PRO A 125 -23.76 -3.16 1.91
N LEU A 126 -23.50 -2.02 2.57
CA LEU A 126 -23.17 -2.01 3.98
C LEU A 126 -24.42 -2.27 4.84
N PRO A 127 -24.28 -2.85 6.04
CA PRO A 127 -25.38 -2.96 6.99
C PRO A 127 -25.96 -1.59 7.34
N PRO A 128 -27.26 -1.50 7.71
CA PRO A 128 -27.88 -0.24 8.11
C PRO A 128 -27.08 0.48 9.21
N GLY A 129 -26.88 1.79 9.05
CA GLY A 129 -26.11 2.61 9.98
C GLY A 129 -24.59 2.45 9.91
N SER A 130 -24.07 1.58 9.04
CA SER A 130 -22.63 1.44 8.81
C SER A 130 -22.11 2.47 7.79
N VAL A 131 -20.81 2.75 7.89
CA VAL A 131 -20.11 3.66 6.97
C VAL A 131 -18.81 3.06 6.49
N ILE A 132 -18.35 3.51 5.34
CA ILE A 132 -17.03 3.19 4.81
C ILE A 132 -15.98 3.81 5.74
N ALA A 133 -15.16 2.96 6.36
CA ALA A 133 -14.17 3.35 7.35
C ALA A 133 -13.21 4.43 6.78
N GLY A 134 -13.00 5.51 7.52
CA GLY A 134 -12.16 6.66 7.09
C GLY A 134 -12.83 7.63 6.12
N LEU A 135 -13.96 7.28 5.51
CA LEU A 135 -14.74 8.18 4.66
C LEU A 135 -16.01 8.69 5.33
N GLY A 136 -16.62 7.90 6.23
CA GLY A 136 -17.83 8.30 6.95
C GLY A 136 -19.09 8.38 6.08
N ILE A 137 -19.05 7.79 4.88
CA ILE A 137 -20.16 7.73 3.93
C ILE A 137 -20.77 6.32 3.91
N PRO A 138 -22.09 6.16 3.70
CA PRO A 138 -22.73 4.83 3.74
C PRO A 138 -22.51 4.02 2.45
N ASP A 139 -22.27 4.69 1.32
CA ASP A 139 -21.97 4.07 0.04
C ASP A 139 -21.26 5.07 -0.89
N TRP A 140 -20.80 4.59 -2.05
CA TRP A 140 -20.00 5.37 -3.01
C TRP A 140 -20.75 6.51 -3.69
N SER A 141 -22.09 6.49 -3.75
CA SER A 141 -22.88 7.59 -4.32
C SER A 141 -22.75 8.89 -3.51
N HIS A 142 -22.33 8.77 -2.24
CA HIS A 142 -22.08 9.89 -1.34
C HIS A 142 -20.66 10.45 -1.41
N LEU A 143 -19.77 9.88 -2.23
CA LEU A 143 -18.40 10.37 -2.42
C LEU A 143 -18.33 11.87 -2.78
N PRO A 144 -19.21 12.45 -3.62
CA PRO A 144 -19.19 13.89 -3.91
C PRO A 144 -19.35 14.79 -2.68
N ARG A 145 -19.96 14.30 -1.59
CA ARG A 145 -20.08 15.07 -0.33
C ARG A 145 -18.73 15.35 0.31
N LEU A 146 -17.72 14.51 0.05
CA LEU A 146 -16.38 14.68 0.60
C LEU A 146 -15.56 15.76 -0.13
N ALA A 147 -15.93 16.14 -1.35
CA ALA A 147 -15.22 17.19 -2.09
C ALA A 147 -15.23 18.54 -1.35
N GLY A 148 -16.29 18.84 -0.59
CA GLY A 148 -16.41 20.07 0.22
C GLY A 148 -15.57 20.08 1.50
N THR A 149 -14.91 18.97 1.85
CA THR A 149 -14.12 18.85 3.10
C THR A 149 -12.64 19.25 2.92
N GLY A 150 -12.23 19.62 1.70
CA GLY A 150 -10.83 19.88 1.37
C GLY A 150 -10.00 18.62 1.10
N ARG A 151 -10.61 17.42 1.24
CA ARG A 151 -10.01 16.14 0.86
C ARG A 151 -10.02 16.01 -0.66
N ARG A 152 -8.92 15.47 -1.21
CA ARG A 152 -8.78 15.22 -2.65
C ARG A 152 -8.66 13.73 -2.89
N PHE A 153 -9.32 13.25 -3.94
CA PHE A 153 -9.32 11.84 -4.28
C PHE A 153 -9.03 11.64 -5.76
N ARG A 154 -8.45 10.49 -6.08
CA ARG A 154 -8.24 9.99 -7.44
C ARG A 154 -8.84 8.59 -7.53
N GLU A 155 -9.74 8.40 -8.50
CA GLU A 155 -10.21 7.07 -8.86
C GLU A 155 -9.20 6.38 -9.81
N CYS A 156 -8.91 5.11 -9.54
CA CYS A 156 -8.10 4.25 -10.38
C CYS A 156 -8.94 3.07 -10.84
N GLY A 157 -9.17 2.97 -12.15
CA GLY A 157 -9.83 1.82 -12.76
C GLY A 157 -8.92 0.58 -12.74
N MET A 158 -9.53 -0.59 -12.56
CA MET A 158 -8.84 -1.88 -12.48
C MET A 158 -9.53 -2.91 -13.39
N GLU A 159 -8.99 -4.12 -13.42
CA GLU A 159 -9.60 -5.28 -14.08
C GLU A 159 -11.06 -5.49 -13.63
N ASN A 160 -11.91 -6.02 -14.51
CA ASN A 160 -13.31 -6.36 -14.22
C ASN A 160 -14.20 -5.18 -13.78
N LYS A 161 -13.89 -3.95 -14.19
CA LYS A 161 -14.59 -2.71 -13.76
C LYS A 161 -14.46 -2.39 -12.27
N ASN A 162 -13.61 -3.10 -11.54
CA ASN A 162 -13.28 -2.75 -10.17
C ASN A 162 -12.61 -1.38 -10.16
N ARG A 163 -12.86 -0.60 -9.12
CA ARG A 163 -12.26 0.73 -8.93
C ARG A 163 -11.64 0.81 -7.55
N ALA A 164 -10.55 1.54 -7.44
CA ALA A 164 -9.97 1.94 -6.17
C ALA A 164 -9.99 3.46 -6.05
N LEU A 165 -10.26 3.96 -4.85
CA LEU A 165 -10.19 5.37 -4.51
C LEU A 165 -8.90 5.62 -3.74
N ILE A 166 -8.06 6.53 -4.22
CA ILE A 166 -6.83 6.95 -3.54
C ILE A 166 -7.05 8.36 -3.01
N GLU A 167 -6.83 8.58 -1.71
CA GLU A 167 -6.78 9.94 -1.16
C GLU A 167 -5.44 10.57 -1.49
N ILE A 168 -5.49 11.68 -2.23
CA ILE A 168 -4.32 12.52 -2.53
C ILE A 168 -4.10 13.40 -1.31
N GLN A 169 -3.06 13.08 -0.55
CA GLN A 169 -2.64 13.94 0.54
C GLN A 169 -1.87 15.13 -0.06
N PRO A 170 -2.27 16.39 0.19
CA PRO A 170 -1.51 17.55 -0.26
C PRO A 170 -0.07 17.46 0.28
N GLY A 171 0.88 17.30 -0.63
CA GLY A 171 2.26 16.98 -0.32
C GLY A 171 2.93 18.05 0.53
N GLN A 172 3.51 17.61 1.65
CA GLN A 172 4.66 18.27 2.27
C GLN A 172 5.99 17.76 1.69
N THR A 173 5.95 16.90 0.67
CA THR A 173 7.13 16.12 0.29
C THR A 173 7.19 15.98 -1.23
N GLY A 174 8.18 16.61 -1.85
CA GLY A 174 8.49 16.38 -3.26
C GLY A 174 8.85 14.93 -3.54
N ARG A 175 9.11 14.61 -4.81
CA ARG A 175 9.51 13.27 -5.23
C ARG A 175 10.84 12.91 -4.59
N VAL A 176 10.90 11.79 -3.86
CA VAL A 176 12.13 11.25 -3.27
C VAL A 176 12.46 9.92 -3.92
N LEU A 177 13.68 9.80 -4.44
CA LEU A 177 14.25 8.56 -4.94
C LEU A 177 15.20 8.01 -3.88
N ALA A 178 14.89 6.87 -3.28
CA ALA A 178 15.73 6.21 -2.29
C ALA A 178 16.34 4.94 -2.89
N ARG A 179 17.67 4.80 -2.81
CA ARG A 179 18.43 3.65 -3.31
C ARG A 179 18.83 2.71 -2.18
N TYR A 180 18.74 1.42 -2.45
CA TYR A 180 19.07 0.36 -1.51
C TYR A 180 19.91 -0.72 -2.18
N GLU A 181 20.73 -1.38 -1.36
CA GLU A 181 21.54 -2.52 -1.74
C GLU A 181 21.20 -3.71 -0.84
N ARG A 182 20.91 -4.85 -1.46
CA ARG A 182 20.63 -6.11 -0.78
C ARG A 182 21.91 -6.95 -0.75
N GLN A 183 22.40 -7.18 0.46
CA GLN A 183 23.56 -8.02 0.76
C GLN A 183 23.07 -9.28 1.47
N GLY A 184 22.70 -10.29 0.68
CA GLY A 184 22.07 -11.53 1.18
C GLY A 184 20.67 -11.26 1.75
N GLU A 185 20.53 -11.41 3.08
CA GLU A 185 19.27 -11.12 3.81
C GLU A 185 19.17 -9.68 4.30
N ARG A 186 20.28 -8.93 4.30
CA ARG A 186 20.30 -7.54 4.77
C ARG A 186 20.03 -6.59 3.63
N ILE A 187 19.28 -5.53 3.90
CA ILE A 187 19.06 -4.43 2.98
C ILE A 187 19.66 -3.18 3.62
N VAL A 188 20.55 -2.52 2.88
CA VAL A 188 21.29 -1.34 3.30
C VAL A 188 20.81 -0.15 2.50
N PHE A 189 20.53 0.95 3.18
CA PHE A 189 20.21 2.22 2.54
C PHE A 189 21.49 2.85 1.98
N ALA A 190 21.53 3.07 0.66
CA ALA A 190 22.71 3.59 -0.04
C ALA A 190 22.65 5.11 -0.24
N GLY A 191 21.45 5.71 -0.20
CA GLY A 191 21.27 7.15 -0.31
C GLY A 191 19.89 7.53 -0.83
N ALA A 192 19.60 8.83 -0.86
CA ALA A 192 18.38 9.35 -1.45
C ALA A 192 18.58 10.71 -2.11
N ASP A 193 17.84 10.93 -3.19
CA ASP A 193 17.81 12.15 -3.96
C ASP A 193 16.41 12.76 -3.95
N ALA A 194 16.36 14.09 -3.81
CA ALA A 194 15.19 14.88 -4.16
C ALA A 194 15.12 15.05 -5.68
N GLY A 195 13.95 14.75 -6.24
CA GLY A 195 13.58 14.97 -7.63
C GLY A 195 12.80 16.25 -7.84
#